data_AF-A0A2H6EKE1-F1
#
_entry.id   AF-A0A2H6EKE1-F1
#
_cell.length_a   1.000
_cell.length_b   1.000
_cell.length_c   1.000
_cell.angle_alpha   90.00
_cell.angle_beta   90.00
_cell.angle_gamma   90.00
#
_symmetry.space_group_name_H-M   'P 1'
#
loop_
_entity.id
_entity.type
_entity.pdbx_description
1 polymer ?
#
loop_
_entity_poly.entity_id
_entity_poly.type
_entity_poly.pdbx_seq_one_letter_code
_entity_poly.pdbx_strand_id
1 'polypeptide(L)'
;MDNYADWDPFSRTDPTDRAQSWKTPNFTVVDFHLAYDLPFDLGGTKLQLFGHLFNALDAVYVQDATDNSRYNAFKANGKTHSADDAEVFLGIPRTFNVGLSLAY
;
A
#
# COMPACT_ATOMS: atom_id res chain seq x y z
N MET A 1 2.29 -12.22 -7.14
CA MET A 1 3.58 -11.55 -6.90
C MET A 1 4.00 -11.95 -5.51
N ASP A 2 5.26 -12.26 -5.30
CA ASP A 2 5.76 -12.67 -3.99
C ASP A 2 6.32 -11.45 -3.27
N ASN A 3 5.63 -11.01 -2.21
CA ASN A 3 5.96 -9.80 -1.46
C ASN A 3 6.73 -10.19 -0.20
N TYR A 4 8.05 -10.11 -0.25
CA TYR A 4 8.91 -10.36 0.91
C TYR A 4 9.18 -9.06 1.65
N ALA A 5 9.27 -9.14 2.99
CA ALA A 5 9.67 -8.01 3.80
C ALA A 5 11.08 -7.54 3.39
N ASP A 6 11.25 -6.23 3.29
CA ASP A 6 12.48 -5.58 2.88
C ASP A 6 13.59 -5.85 3.89
N TRP A 7 14.67 -6.45 3.42
CA TRP A 7 15.77 -6.89 4.26
C TRP A 7 17.07 -6.22 3.80
N ASP A 8 17.93 -5.90 4.77
CA ASP A 8 19.22 -5.25 4.50
C ASP A 8 20.38 -6.28 4.54
N PRO A 9 21.17 -6.45 3.46
CA PRO A 9 22.35 -7.31 3.45
C PRO A 9 23.39 -6.97 4.49
N PHE A 10 23.52 -5.70 4.88
CA PHE A 10 24.45 -5.27 5.91
C PHE A 10 23.93 -5.52 7.33
N SER A 11 22.63 -5.78 7.49
CA SER A 11 22.06 -6.14 8.80
C SER A 11 22.40 -7.57 9.22
N ARG A 12 22.74 -8.45 8.27
CA ARG A 12 23.10 -9.85 8.51
C ARG A 12 24.59 -9.98 8.84
N THR A 13 24.88 -9.93 10.13
CA THR A 13 26.26 -10.03 10.65
C THR A 13 26.63 -11.45 11.07
N ASP A 14 25.65 -12.35 11.22
CA ASP A 14 25.87 -13.75 11.52
C ASP A 14 26.10 -14.54 10.22
N PRO A 15 27.30 -15.10 10.00
CA PRO A 15 27.60 -15.89 8.81
C PRO A 15 26.85 -17.22 8.76
N THR A 16 26.07 -17.60 9.76
CA THR A 16 25.22 -18.80 9.78
C THR A 16 23.75 -18.50 9.48
N ASP A 17 23.35 -17.23 9.50
CA ASP A 17 21.99 -16.82 9.14
C ASP A 17 21.75 -17.02 7.63
N ARG A 18 20.80 -17.89 7.31
CA ARG A 18 20.35 -18.21 5.95
C ARG A 18 18.83 -18.12 5.81
N ALA A 19 18.15 -17.53 6.80
CA ALA A 19 16.70 -17.48 6.81
C ALA A 19 16.17 -16.54 5.71
N GLN A 20 15.04 -16.88 5.13
CA GLN A 20 14.33 -15.99 4.21
C GLN A 20 13.55 -14.96 5.03
N SER A 21 13.44 -13.72 4.53
CA SER A 21 12.57 -12.72 5.17
C SER A 21 11.11 -13.15 5.11
N TRP A 22 10.30 -12.62 6.02
CA TRP A 22 8.88 -12.96 6.07
C TRP A 22 8.18 -12.54 4.77
N LYS A 23 7.32 -13.42 4.24
CA LYS A 23 6.48 -13.14 3.07
C LYS A 23 5.14 -12.59 3.52
N THR A 24 4.79 -11.38 3.09
CA THR A 24 3.51 -10.76 3.42
C THR A 24 2.34 -11.49 2.73
N PRO A 25 1.13 -11.46 3.32
CA PRO A 25 -0.04 -12.05 2.69
C PRO A 25 -0.34 -11.41 1.34
N ASN A 26 -0.78 -12.22 0.38
CA ASN A 26 -1.30 -11.70 -0.88
C ASN A 26 -2.59 -10.92 -0.63
N PHE A 27 -2.75 -9.81 -1.35
CA PHE A 27 -3.93 -8.98 -1.29
C PHE A 27 -4.37 -8.55 -2.70
N THR A 28 -5.57 -8.02 -2.80
CA THR A 28 -6.10 -7.42 -4.03
C THR A 28 -6.85 -6.16 -3.65
N VAL A 29 -6.58 -5.08 -4.37
CA VAL A 29 -7.26 -3.79 -4.22
C VAL A 29 -7.97 -3.49 -5.52
N VAL A 30 -9.21 -3.00 -5.42
CA VAL A 30 -10.04 -2.61 -6.56
C VAL A 30 -10.37 -1.13 -6.43
N ASP A 31 -10.07 -0.37 -7.48
CA ASP A 31 -10.32 1.07 -7.54
C ASP A 31 -11.32 1.38 -8.66
N PHE A 32 -12.21 2.34 -8.41
CA PHE A 32 -13.17 2.84 -9.39
C PHE A 32 -12.89 4.30 -9.70
N HIS A 33 -12.80 4.61 -11.00
CA HIS A 33 -12.62 5.96 -11.50
C HIS A 33 -13.76 6.29 -12.48
N LEU A 34 -14.45 7.39 -12.24
CA LEU A 34 -15.54 7.88 -13.07
C LEU A 34 -15.31 9.33 -13.47
N ALA A 35 -15.66 9.67 -14.70
CA ALA A 35 -15.68 11.03 -15.20
C ALA A 35 -16.89 11.20 -16.13
N TYR A 36 -17.52 12.36 -16.06
CA TYR A 36 -18.69 12.71 -16.85
C TYR A 36 -18.60 14.17 -17.30
N ASP A 37 -18.64 14.37 -18.61
CA ASP A 37 -18.69 15.69 -19.22
C ASP A 37 -20.10 16.27 -19.05
N LEU A 38 -20.19 17.39 -18.34
CA LEU A 38 -21.47 18.04 -18.11
C LEU A 38 -21.94 18.71 -19.41
N PRO A 39 -23.21 18.54 -19.81
CA PRO A 39 -23.74 19.07 -21.06
C PRO A 39 -24.08 20.58 -20.95
N PHE A 40 -23.15 21.38 -20.42
CA PHE A 40 -23.28 22.83 -20.31
C PHE A 40 -22.17 23.49 -21.13
N ASP A 41 -22.55 24.44 -22.00
CA ASP A 41 -21.60 25.32 -22.68
C ASP A 41 -21.59 26.66 -21.95
N LEU A 42 -20.54 26.89 -21.15
CA LEU A 42 -20.29 28.17 -20.49
C LEU A 42 -19.29 28.98 -21.32
N GLY A 43 -19.71 29.36 -22.53
CA GLY A 43 -18.94 30.23 -23.41
C GLY A 43 -17.59 29.65 -23.82
N GLY A 44 -17.56 28.38 -24.23
CA GLY A 44 -16.34 27.66 -24.62
C GLY A 44 -15.66 26.90 -23.47
N THR A 45 -16.09 27.10 -22.22
CA THR A 45 -15.59 26.33 -21.07
C THR A 45 -16.27 24.98 -20.99
N LYS A 46 -15.48 23.89 -20.97
CA LYS A 46 -15.94 22.53 -20.70
C LYS A 46 -15.84 22.22 -19.22
N LEU A 47 -16.94 21.71 -18.66
CA LEU A 47 -17.01 21.25 -17.27
C LEU A 47 -17.07 19.72 -17.22
N GLN A 48 -16.22 19.12 -16.40
CA GLN A 48 -16.23 17.68 -16.15
C GLN A 48 -16.35 17.39 -14.66
N LEU A 49 -17.32 16.54 -14.29
CA LEU A 49 -17.42 15.96 -12.96
C LEU A 49 -16.62 14.67 -12.93
N PHE A 50 -15.73 14.51 -11.95
CA PHE A 50 -14.98 13.28 -11.76
C PHE A 50 -15.08 12.79 -10.32
N GLY A 51 -14.91 11.49 -10.14
CA GLY A 51 -14.83 10.86 -8.84
C GLY A 51 -13.90 9.66 -8.86
N HIS A 52 -13.19 9.44 -7.76
CA HIS A 52 -12.39 8.25 -7.55
C HIS A 52 -12.79 7.61 -6.22
N LEU A 53 -12.94 6.30 -6.23
CA LEU A 53 -13.13 5.45 -5.07
C LEU A 53 -11.97 4.46 -5.05
N PHE A 54 -11.06 4.66 -4.11
CA PHE A 54 -9.92 3.78 -3.88
C PHE A 54 -10.28 2.73 -2.84
N ASN A 55 -9.76 1.52 -3.02
CA ASN A 55 -10.02 0.37 -2.16
C ASN A 55 -11.54 0.13 -1.95
N ALA A 56 -12.25 -0.04 -3.06
CA ALA A 56 -13.71 -0.15 -3.10
C ALA A 56 -14.26 -1.32 -2.29
N LEU A 57 -13.49 -2.40 -2.15
CA LEU A 57 -13.82 -3.59 -1.38
C LEU A 57 -13.40 -3.51 0.10
N ASP A 58 -12.84 -2.37 0.54
CA ASP A 58 -12.43 -2.14 1.94
C ASP A 58 -11.44 -3.19 2.46
N ALA A 59 -10.49 -3.60 1.61
CA ALA A 59 -9.47 -4.56 1.96
C ALA A 59 -8.50 -3.96 3.00
N VAL A 60 -8.19 -4.74 4.03
CA VAL A 60 -7.05 -4.47 4.93
C VAL A 60 -5.86 -5.25 4.41
N TYR A 61 -4.77 -4.56 4.09
CA TYR A 61 -3.61 -5.18 3.48
C TYR A 61 -2.30 -4.54 3.94
N VAL A 62 -1.25 -5.35 3.91
CA VAL A 62 0.12 -4.91 4.14
C VAL A 62 0.67 -4.43 2.80
N GLN A 63 0.88 -3.13 2.65
CA GLN A 63 1.43 -2.54 1.44
C GLN A 63 2.95 -2.75 1.37
N ASP A 64 3.61 -2.64 2.52
CA ASP A 64 5.05 -2.81 2.65
C ASP A 64 5.39 -3.40 4.03
N ALA A 65 6.55 -4.02 4.18
CA ALA A 65 7.04 -4.51 5.45
C ALA A 65 8.57 -4.49 5.49
N THR A 66 9.15 -4.17 6.66
CA THR A 66 10.60 -4.31 6.88
C THR A 66 10.90 -5.55 7.70
N ASP A 67 11.93 -6.28 7.30
CA ASP A 67 12.44 -7.46 7.98
C ASP A 67 13.16 -7.05 9.28
N ASN A 68 12.93 -7.83 10.34
CA ASN A 68 13.67 -7.69 11.59
C ASN A 68 13.74 -6.23 12.10
N SER A 69 12.57 -5.59 12.26
CA SER A 69 12.46 -4.18 12.62
C SER A 69 13.33 -3.81 13.82
N ARG A 70 13.94 -2.62 13.75
CA ARG A 70 14.75 -2.09 14.86
C ARG A 70 13.88 -1.71 16.05
N TYR A 71 12.65 -1.26 15.76
CA TYR A 71 11.74 -0.64 16.71
C TYR A 71 10.60 -1.56 17.14
N ASN A 72 9.99 -2.27 16.18
CA ASN A 72 8.74 -3.02 16.41
C ASN A 72 8.89 -4.55 16.46
N ALA A 73 10.10 -5.09 16.22
CA ALA A 73 10.33 -6.52 16.28
C ALA A 73 10.13 -7.09 17.69
N PHE A 74 9.52 -8.28 17.78
CA PHE A 74 9.39 -9.03 19.01
C PHE A 74 10.70 -9.75 19.37
N LYS A 75 11.45 -9.23 20.34
CA LYS A 75 12.83 -9.68 20.60
C LYS A 75 12.97 -10.84 21.59
N ALA A 76 11.88 -11.37 22.15
CA ALA A 76 11.98 -12.34 23.26
C ALA A 76 12.61 -13.68 22.85
N ASN A 77 12.53 -14.02 21.56
CA ASN A 77 13.14 -15.18 20.89
C ASN A 77 14.29 -14.79 19.94
N GLY A 78 14.77 -13.54 20.00
CA GLY A 78 15.71 -12.98 19.03
C GLY A 78 15.04 -12.46 17.77
N LYS A 79 15.84 -12.04 16.78
CA LYS A 79 15.35 -11.61 15.46
C LYS A 79 15.47 -12.78 14.49
N THR A 80 14.34 -13.30 14.05
CA THR A 80 14.23 -14.60 13.37
C THR A 80 13.70 -14.50 11.95
N HIS A 81 13.54 -13.29 11.41
CA HIS A 81 12.95 -13.05 10.08
C HIS A 81 11.48 -13.50 9.99
N SER A 82 10.81 -13.55 11.14
CA SER A 82 9.43 -14.01 11.28
C SER A 82 8.44 -12.86 11.20
N ALA A 83 7.14 -13.18 11.12
CA ALA A 83 6.07 -12.19 11.02
C ALA A 83 6.02 -11.25 12.24
N ASP A 84 6.38 -11.73 13.42
CA ASP A 84 6.45 -10.97 14.68
C ASP A 84 7.67 -10.05 14.78
N ASP A 85 8.68 -10.29 13.93
CA ASP A 85 9.85 -9.44 13.79
C ASP A 85 9.67 -8.33 12.75
N ALA A 86 8.67 -8.47 11.88
CA ALA A 86 8.42 -7.55 10.79
C ALA A 86 7.67 -6.29 11.25
N GLU A 87 8.06 -5.14 10.72
CA GLU A 87 7.29 -3.90 10.84
C GLU A 87 6.48 -3.68 9.58
N VAL A 88 5.15 -3.73 9.72
CA VAL A 88 4.19 -3.65 8.62
C VAL A 88 3.67 -2.24 8.41
N PHE A 89 3.60 -1.83 7.14
CA PHE A 89 2.98 -0.61 6.68
C PHE A 89 1.67 -0.98 5.99
N LEU A 90 0.57 -0.62 6.62
CA LEU A 90 -0.75 -0.89 6.07
C LEU A 90 -1.04 0.03 4.89
N GLY A 91 -1.69 -0.54 3.88
CA GLY A 91 -2.19 0.23 2.77
C GLY A 91 -3.31 1.17 3.15
N ILE A 92 -3.56 2.16 2.28
CA ILE A 92 -4.56 3.19 2.52
C ILE A 92 -5.96 2.54 2.64
N PRO A 93 -6.76 2.92 3.66
CA PRO A 93 -8.14 2.45 3.80
C PRO A 93 -9.00 2.93 2.64
N ARG A 94 -10.26 2.47 2.57
CA ARG A 94 -11.20 2.98 1.56
C ARG A 94 -11.33 4.50 1.64
N THR A 95 -11.02 5.16 0.53
CA THR A 95 -11.07 6.62 0.40
C THR A 95 -11.78 7.00 -0.89
N PHE A 96 -12.49 8.13 -0.88
CA PHE A 96 -13.14 8.64 -2.07
C PHE A 96 -12.84 10.13 -2.24
N ASN A 97 -12.74 10.58 -3.48
CA ASN A 97 -12.71 11.98 -3.82
C ASN A 97 -13.68 12.26 -4.97
N VAL A 98 -14.20 13.49 -4.99
CA VAL A 98 -15.10 13.99 -6.03
C VAL A 98 -14.67 15.41 -6.34
N GLY A 99 -14.64 15.77 -7.61
CA GLY A 99 -14.18 17.09 -8.03
C GLY A 99 -14.76 17.53 -9.37
N LEU A 100 -14.56 18.80 -9.67
CA LEU A 100 -14.91 19.42 -10.94
C LEU A 100 -13.62 19.87 -11.63
N SER A 101 -13.50 19.56 -12.91
CA SER A 101 -12.45 20.05 -13.79
C SER A 101 -13.03 21.06 -14.78
N LEU A 102 -12.29 22.15 -14.99
CA LEU A 102 -12.63 23.22 -15.92
C LEU A 102 -11.53 23.30 -16.97
N ALA A 103 -11.91 23.22 -18.25
CA ALA A 103 -11.01 23.44 -19.38
C ALA A 103 -11.59 24.55 -20.27
N TYR A 104 -10.77 25.53 -20.65
CA TYR A 104 -11.12 26.68 -21.49
C TYR A 104 -10.23 26.76 -22.73
#